data_AF-A0A382F3Y1-F1
#
_entry.id   AF-A0A382F3Y1-F1
#
_cell.length_a   1.000
_cell.length_b   1.000
_cell.length_c   1.000
_cell.angle_alpha   90.00
_cell.angle_beta   90.00
_cell.angle_gamma   90.00
#
_symmetry.space_group_name_H-M   'P 1'
#
loop_
_entity.id
_entity.type
_entity.pdbx_description
1 polymer ?
#
loop_
_entity_poly.entity_id
_entity_poly.type
_entity_poly.pdbx_seq_one_letter_code
_entity_poly.pdbx_strand_id
1 'polypeptide(L)'
;MAEVKLFGYCNDISVKPGDEQTFHVTADGTDTAEAQLVRLIHGDQHPDGPGLVEEEIDCDINGTWQVKKQYTQVGSYLQVADPDSRLSIDGSFSMFAYIWPSLHSQIGAQEVMGRYDDYNCVGYAIGITETGHLGFIVADGKEFDVVLAEIPLQRHIWYFVGASYDASTGRATLYQAGVVNRYNSLWGKVTPMDYDSHVSETLRFKPEHAPDIPFLVGGTWDYHINRGQFVNELYSGKVDRPGVVSRVLSREEFDQICAGGKPPENDILAYWDTTAGYTDTGIGDTVMDTGPHGLHATGINKPVRAQTGWNWNGRNDCFRLAPEEYGGIELHDDAIIDCGWDVTNRLTIPQDLKSGVYAIRLRAGDGTGLGEEYLVFFVRAKTPKAPIALLIPTASYLAYANDHLT
;
A
#
# COMPACT_ATOMS: atom_id res chain seq x y z
N MET A 1 -23.99 3.47 -24.62
CA MET A 1 -23.23 2.24 -24.31
C MET A 1 -22.00 2.67 -23.54
N ALA A 2 -21.57 1.90 -22.54
CA ALA A 2 -20.32 2.19 -21.85
C ALA A 2 -19.17 2.14 -22.87
N GLU A 3 -18.20 3.04 -22.75
CA GLU A 3 -16.98 3.02 -23.55
C GLU A 3 -16.22 1.71 -23.28
N VAL A 4 -15.85 1.00 -24.34
CA VAL A 4 -15.11 -0.27 -24.21
C VAL A 4 -13.66 0.04 -23.90
N LYS A 5 -13.12 -0.55 -22.83
CA LYS A 5 -11.72 -0.39 -22.42
C LYS A 5 -11.12 -1.74 -22.11
N LEU A 6 -9.91 -1.98 -22.60
CA LEU A 6 -9.09 -3.13 -22.28
C LEU A 6 -7.77 -2.62 -21.71
N PHE A 7 -7.35 -3.24 -20.60
CA PHE A 7 -6.00 -3.09 -20.07
C PHE A 7 -5.51 -4.45 -19.62
N GLY A 8 -4.22 -4.69 -19.71
CA GLY A 8 -3.67 -5.94 -19.21
C GLY A 8 -2.17 -5.91 -19.03
N TYR A 9 -1.67 -6.99 -18.44
CA TYR A 9 -0.24 -7.22 -18.29
C TYR A 9 0.10 -8.71 -18.34
N CYS A 10 1.39 -8.97 -18.47
CA CYS A 10 2.04 -10.27 -18.47
C CYS A 10 2.73 -10.49 -17.13
N ASN A 11 2.71 -11.71 -16.56
CA ASN A 11 3.45 -11.98 -15.31
C ASN A 11 4.98 -11.90 -15.46
N ASP A 12 5.50 -12.16 -16.66
CA ASP A 12 6.92 -12.17 -16.96
C ASP A 12 7.20 -11.26 -18.15
N ILE A 13 8.20 -10.39 -18.02
CA ILE A 13 8.63 -9.53 -19.12
C ILE A 13 9.38 -10.33 -20.20
N SER A 14 10.05 -11.42 -19.84
CA SER A 14 10.80 -12.24 -20.80
C SER A 14 10.79 -13.73 -20.50
N VAL A 15 10.48 -14.52 -21.52
CA VAL A 15 10.27 -15.97 -21.45
C VAL A 15 11.09 -16.70 -22.50
N LYS A 16 11.19 -18.02 -22.38
CA LYS A 16 11.80 -18.93 -23.37
C LYS A 16 10.74 -19.92 -23.86
N PRO A 17 10.97 -20.58 -25.01
CA PRO A 17 10.12 -21.68 -25.45
C PRO A 17 9.89 -22.74 -24.35
N GLY A 18 8.64 -23.13 -24.12
CA GLY A 18 8.24 -24.06 -23.05
C GLY A 18 8.09 -23.46 -21.66
N ASP A 19 8.45 -22.20 -21.43
CA ASP A 19 8.05 -21.48 -20.22
C ASP A 19 6.53 -21.23 -20.28
N GLU A 20 5.88 -21.13 -19.13
CA GLU A 20 4.49 -20.67 -19.04
C GLU A 20 4.47 -19.14 -18.90
N GLN A 21 3.58 -18.50 -19.66
CA GLN A 21 3.28 -17.07 -19.60
C GLN A 21 1.80 -16.91 -19.24
N THR A 22 1.47 -16.11 -18.22
CA THR A 22 0.09 -15.73 -17.91
C THR A 22 -0.22 -14.31 -18.34
N PHE A 23 -1.48 -14.09 -18.68
CA PHE A 23 -2.03 -12.81 -19.12
C PHE A 23 -3.20 -12.43 -18.22
N HIS A 24 -3.20 -11.19 -17.75
CA HIS A 24 -4.16 -10.66 -16.82
C HIS A 24 -4.82 -9.46 -17.48
N VAL A 25 -6.15 -9.50 -17.65
CA VAL A 25 -6.89 -8.50 -18.42
C VAL A 25 -8.06 -8.00 -17.58
N THR A 26 -8.20 -6.69 -17.49
CA THR A 26 -9.44 -6.03 -17.06
C THR A 26 -10.15 -5.44 -18.26
N ALA A 27 -11.48 -5.51 -18.24
CA ALA A 27 -12.32 -4.94 -19.28
C ALA A 27 -13.47 -4.10 -18.69
N ASP A 28 -13.76 -2.97 -19.32
CA ASP A 28 -14.98 -2.19 -19.10
C ASP A 28 -15.84 -2.22 -20.37
N GLY A 29 -17.16 -2.31 -20.21
CA GLY A 29 -18.11 -2.25 -21.33
C GLY A 29 -18.16 -3.49 -22.25
N THR A 30 -17.42 -4.56 -21.94
CA THR A 30 -17.43 -5.84 -22.67
C THR A 30 -17.14 -7.02 -21.74
N ASP A 31 -17.58 -8.22 -22.12
CA ASP A 31 -17.28 -9.52 -21.50
C ASP A 31 -16.36 -10.40 -22.37
N THR A 32 -16.04 -9.94 -23.58
CA THR A 32 -15.22 -10.65 -24.56
C THR A 32 -14.22 -9.73 -25.24
N ALA A 33 -13.08 -10.31 -25.64
CA ALA A 33 -12.07 -9.67 -26.48
C ALA A 33 -11.45 -10.69 -27.44
N GLU A 34 -11.22 -10.31 -28.69
CA GLU A 34 -10.51 -11.15 -29.66
C GLU A 34 -9.00 -11.01 -29.45
N ALA A 35 -8.34 -12.14 -29.20
CA ALA A 35 -6.91 -12.21 -28.97
C ALA A 35 -6.18 -12.77 -30.19
N GLN A 36 -5.05 -12.15 -30.52
CA GLN A 36 -4.16 -12.60 -31.57
C GLN A 36 -2.71 -12.46 -31.09
N LEU A 37 -1.96 -13.56 -31.11
CA LEU A 37 -0.51 -13.51 -30.95
C LEU A 37 0.09 -12.82 -32.17
N VAL A 38 0.85 -11.76 -31.93
CA VAL A 38 1.55 -11.01 -32.96
C VAL A 38 3.03 -10.89 -32.63
N ARG A 39 3.86 -10.91 -33.67
CA ARG A 39 5.25 -10.50 -33.58
C ARG A 39 5.36 -9.04 -33.99
N LEU A 40 5.86 -8.21 -33.08
CA LEU A 40 6.03 -6.78 -33.32
C LEU A 40 7.33 -6.54 -34.11
N ILE A 41 7.24 -5.76 -35.19
CA ILE A 41 8.37 -5.45 -36.07
C ILE A 41 8.67 -3.94 -36.06
N HIS A 42 7.64 -3.10 -36.18
CA HIS A 42 7.80 -1.64 -36.16
C HIS A 42 6.56 -0.99 -35.54
N GLY A 43 6.75 -0.07 -34.59
CA GLY A 43 5.65 0.55 -33.83
C GLY A 43 5.34 2.02 -34.16
N ASP A 44 6.24 2.72 -34.87
CA ASP A 44 6.03 4.15 -35.18
C ASP A 44 5.01 4.31 -36.33
N GLN A 45 3.94 5.04 -36.04
CA GLN A 45 2.81 5.31 -36.93
C GLN A 45 2.95 6.64 -37.71
N HIS A 46 4.09 7.33 -37.63
CA HIS A 46 4.32 8.55 -38.38
C HIS A 46 4.10 8.32 -39.90
N PRO A 47 3.38 9.23 -40.60
CA PRO A 47 3.00 9.02 -42.01
C PRO A 47 4.19 8.91 -42.97
N ASP A 48 5.34 9.50 -42.63
CA ASP A 48 6.57 9.41 -43.42
C ASP A 48 7.40 8.13 -43.14
N GLY A 49 6.95 7.30 -42.18
CA GLY A 49 7.58 6.04 -41.80
C GLY A 49 6.94 4.82 -42.47
N PRO A 50 7.40 3.60 -42.14
CA PRO A 50 6.80 2.37 -42.64
C PRO A 50 5.45 2.04 -41.96
N GLY A 51 5.04 2.79 -40.94
CA GLY A 51 3.83 2.56 -40.15
C GLY A 51 3.96 1.40 -39.16
N LEU A 52 2.86 1.04 -38.50
CA LEU A 52 2.79 -0.16 -37.66
C LEU A 52 2.99 -1.40 -38.53
N VAL A 53 3.97 -2.23 -38.19
CA VAL A 53 4.24 -3.52 -38.85
C VAL A 53 4.29 -4.61 -37.79
N GLU A 54 3.42 -5.60 -37.97
CA GLU A 54 3.32 -6.78 -37.14
C GLU A 54 2.98 -8.02 -38.00
N GLU A 55 3.33 -9.19 -37.48
CA GLU A 55 3.08 -10.49 -38.11
C GLU A 55 2.18 -11.32 -37.20
N GLU A 56 0.99 -11.67 -37.67
CA GLU A 56 0.09 -12.58 -36.95
C GLU A 56 0.69 -13.99 -36.93
N ILE A 57 0.73 -14.59 -35.75
CA ILE A 57 1.29 -15.92 -35.53
C ILE A 57 0.15 -16.85 -35.15
N ASP A 58 0.00 -17.95 -35.90
CA ASP A 58 -0.93 -19.01 -35.53
C ASP A 58 -0.50 -19.64 -34.20
N CYS A 59 -1.43 -19.68 -33.24
CA CYS A 59 -1.17 -20.09 -31.88
C CYS A 59 -2.47 -20.50 -31.19
N ASP A 60 -2.40 -21.53 -30.34
CA ASP A 60 -3.56 -22.07 -29.63
C ASP A 60 -4.26 -21.05 -28.71
N ILE A 61 -3.58 -19.96 -28.35
CA ILE A 61 -4.16 -18.90 -27.50
C ILE A 61 -5.03 -17.89 -28.29
N ASN A 62 -5.01 -17.94 -29.62
CA ASN A 62 -5.78 -17.02 -30.47
C ASN A 62 -7.29 -17.26 -30.36
N GLY A 63 -8.09 -16.24 -30.64
CA GLY A 63 -9.54 -16.27 -30.65
C GLY A 63 -10.18 -15.52 -29.48
N THR A 64 -11.46 -15.79 -29.22
CA THR A 64 -12.23 -15.05 -28.23
C THR A 64 -11.83 -15.40 -26.79
N TRP A 65 -11.33 -14.41 -26.05
CA TRP A 65 -11.09 -14.48 -24.62
C TRP A 65 -12.30 -14.00 -23.84
N GLN A 66 -12.60 -14.68 -22.73
CA GLN A 66 -13.54 -14.17 -21.73
C GLN A 66 -12.80 -13.16 -20.84
N VAL A 67 -13.33 -11.95 -20.74
CA VAL A 67 -12.74 -10.87 -19.93
C VAL A 67 -13.78 -10.33 -18.97
N LYS A 68 -13.32 -9.72 -17.88
CA LYS A 68 -14.20 -9.13 -16.86
C LYS A 68 -13.57 -7.87 -16.30
N LYS A 69 -14.37 -7.04 -15.65
CA LYS A 69 -13.84 -5.96 -14.81
C LYS A 69 -13.06 -6.57 -13.65
N GLN A 70 -11.81 -6.16 -13.51
CA GLN A 70 -10.97 -6.46 -12.35
C GLN A 70 -10.59 -5.16 -11.66
N TYR A 71 -10.44 -5.21 -10.35
CA TYR A 71 -10.14 -4.05 -9.52
C TYR A 71 -8.74 -4.20 -8.95
N THR A 72 -8.03 -3.07 -8.87
CA THR A 72 -6.66 -3.01 -8.36
C THR A 72 -6.65 -2.38 -6.98
N GLN A 73 -5.95 -3.00 -6.03
CA GLN A 73 -5.57 -2.32 -4.79
C GLN A 73 -4.42 -1.37 -5.08
N VAL A 74 -4.70 -0.08 -4.96
CA VAL A 74 -3.69 0.99 -5.03
C VAL A 74 -3.32 1.41 -3.62
N GLY A 75 -2.13 1.95 -3.44
CA GLY A 75 -1.58 2.41 -2.17
C GLY A 75 -0.89 1.32 -1.37
N SER A 76 0.11 1.74 -0.61
CA SER A 76 0.92 0.89 0.26
C SER A 76 0.47 0.99 1.70
N TYR A 77 0.41 -0.14 2.39
CA TYR A 77 0.01 -0.23 3.80
C TYR A 77 0.68 -1.46 4.43
N LEU A 78 0.59 -1.60 5.76
CA LEU A 78 0.99 -2.80 6.47
C LEU A 78 -0.26 -3.59 6.89
N GLN A 79 -0.25 -4.89 6.66
CA GLN A 79 -1.28 -5.81 7.12
C GLN A 79 -0.72 -6.74 8.18
N VAL A 80 -1.36 -6.80 9.34
CA VAL A 80 -0.95 -7.64 10.47
C VAL A 80 -1.55 -9.03 10.36
N ALA A 81 -0.73 -10.07 10.53
CA ALA A 81 -1.22 -11.42 10.72
C ALA A 81 -1.63 -11.64 12.19
N ASP A 82 -2.93 -11.77 12.45
CA ASP A 82 -3.48 -11.97 13.80
C ASP A 82 -4.41 -13.21 13.86
N PRO A 83 -3.86 -14.43 13.74
CA PRO A 83 -4.65 -15.66 13.70
C PRO A 83 -5.37 -15.99 15.01
N ASP A 84 -4.89 -15.44 16.13
CA ASP A 84 -5.46 -15.63 17.47
C ASP A 84 -6.42 -14.50 17.87
N SER A 85 -6.71 -13.55 16.96
CA SER A 85 -7.58 -12.39 17.19
C SER A 85 -7.17 -11.56 18.42
N ARG A 86 -5.87 -11.43 18.68
CA ARG A 86 -5.29 -10.68 19.82
C ARG A 86 -5.62 -9.19 19.76
N LEU A 87 -5.83 -8.66 18.56
CA LEU A 87 -6.19 -7.27 18.31
C LEU A 87 -7.72 -7.08 18.18
N SER A 88 -8.53 -8.13 18.42
CA SER A 88 -9.96 -7.97 18.73
C SER A 88 -10.12 -7.74 20.23
N ILE A 89 -9.95 -6.48 20.67
CA ILE A 89 -9.81 -6.13 22.08
C ILE A 89 -11.15 -5.71 22.71
N ASP A 90 -11.78 -6.63 23.46
CA ASP A 90 -13.00 -6.35 24.24
C ASP A 90 -12.76 -5.48 25.49
N GLY A 91 -11.49 -5.41 25.94
CA GLY A 91 -11.06 -4.72 27.15
C GLY A 91 -10.60 -3.28 26.91
N SER A 92 -10.06 -2.67 27.96
CA SER A 92 -9.38 -1.38 27.81
C SER A 92 -8.07 -1.56 27.05
N PHE A 93 -7.70 -0.60 26.22
CA PHE A 93 -6.47 -0.64 25.44
C PHE A 93 -5.91 0.74 25.17
N SER A 94 -4.67 0.80 24.72
CA SER A 94 -4.09 1.99 24.12
C SER A 94 -3.29 1.63 22.89
N MET A 95 -3.17 2.57 21.97
CA MET A 95 -2.36 2.46 20.77
C MET A 95 -1.61 3.75 20.53
N PHE A 96 -0.48 3.66 19.85
CA PHE A 96 0.37 4.80 19.57
C PHE A 96 1.26 4.55 18.36
N ALA A 97 1.73 5.62 17.76
CA ALA A 97 2.75 5.58 16.71
C ALA A 97 3.46 6.94 16.64
N TYR A 98 4.66 6.95 16.07
CA TYR A 98 5.21 8.17 15.49
C TYR A 98 4.74 8.30 14.06
N ILE A 99 4.28 9.49 13.67
CA ILE A 99 3.78 9.77 12.32
C ILE A 99 4.39 11.03 11.73
N TRP A 100 4.49 11.08 10.40
CA TRP A 100 4.93 12.21 9.61
C TRP A 100 4.00 12.35 8.42
N PRO A 101 2.89 13.11 8.52
CA PRO A 101 1.85 13.10 7.50
C PRO A 101 2.20 14.00 6.32
N SER A 102 1.92 13.57 5.09
CA SER A 102 2.12 14.39 3.88
C SER A 102 1.06 15.48 3.74
N LEU A 103 -0.19 15.17 4.13
CA LEU A 103 -1.38 16.04 4.06
C LEU A 103 -1.50 16.82 2.74
N HIS A 104 -1.26 16.18 1.59
CA HIS A 104 -1.50 16.86 0.33
C HIS A 104 -3.00 17.03 0.07
N SER A 105 -3.35 18.13 -0.58
CA SER A 105 -4.72 18.63 -0.72
C SER A 105 -5.67 17.76 -1.54
N GLN A 106 -5.20 16.62 -2.06
CA GLN A 106 -5.98 15.70 -2.90
C GLN A 106 -6.44 14.46 -2.14
N ILE A 107 -5.94 14.22 -0.92
CA ILE A 107 -6.38 13.11 -0.06
C ILE A 107 -7.44 13.61 0.92
N GLY A 108 -8.49 12.79 1.10
CA GLY A 108 -9.52 12.97 2.13
C GLY A 108 -9.05 12.49 3.52
N ALA A 109 -9.93 11.79 4.23
CA ALA A 109 -9.59 11.14 5.50
C ALA A 109 -8.55 10.03 5.29
N GLN A 110 -7.75 9.77 6.32
CA GLN A 110 -6.62 8.82 6.29
C GLN A 110 -6.57 8.02 7.59
N GLU A 111 -6.53 6.71 7.52
CA GLU A 111 -6.33 5.86 8.70
C GLU A 111 -4.84 5.60 8.95
N VAL A 112 -4.35 5.94 10.15
CA VAL A 112 -2.96 5.68 10.56
C VAL A 112 -2.79 4.23 10.96
N MET A 113 -3.61 3.74 11.88
CA MET A 113 -3.61 2.34 12.31
C MET A 113 -4.91 1.97 13.02
N GLY A 114 -5.35 0.75 12.81
CA GLY A 114 -6.62 0.29 13.38
C GLY A 114 -7.01 -1.10 12.95
N ARG A 115 -8.07 -1.59 13.58
CA ARG A 115 -8.84 -2.75 13.14
C ARG A 115 -10.26 -2.25 12.92
N TYR A 116 -10.45 -1.55 11.81
CA TYR A 116 -11.67 -0.84 11.50
C TYR A 116 -12.17 -1.23 10.10
N ASP A 117 -13.47 -1.51 10.02
CA ASP A 117 -14.20 -1.73 8.78
C ASP A 117 -15.18 -0.58 8.61
N ASP A 118 -14.87 0.28 7.65
CA ASP A 118 -15.62 1.51 7.40
C ASP A 118 -17.01 1.21 6.83
N TYR A 119 -17.12 0.22 5.94
CA TYR A 119 -18.39 -0.15 5.32
C TYR A 119 -19.41 -0.68 6.34
N ASN A 120 -18.96 -1.57 7.23
CA ASN A 120 -19.82 -2.12 8.28
C ASN A 120 -19.81 -1.28 9.57
N CYS A 121 -19.04 -0.19 9.62
CA CYS A 121 -18.93 0.69 10.78
C CYS A 121 -18.60 -0.07 12.07
N VAL A 122 -17.52 -0.86 12.06
CA VAL A 122 -17.19 -1.75 13.20
C VAL A 122 -15.70 -1.75 13.49
N GLY A 123 -15.35 -1.67 14.78
CA GLY A 123 -13.98 -1.75 15.26
C GLY A 123 -13.45 -0.44 15.84
N TYR A 124 -12.16 -0.17 15.65
CA TYR A 124 -11.48 0.99 16.21
C TYR A 124 -10.26 1.39 15.39
N ALA A 125 -9.95 2.69 15.34
CA ALA A 125 -8.77 3.21 14.63
C ALA A 125 -8.32 4.59 15.15
N ILE A 126 -7.06 4.91 14.94
CA ILE A 126 -6.57 6.30 14.91
C ILE A 126 -6.41 6.71 13.45
N GLY A 127 -6.95 7.88 13.10
CA GLY A 127 -6.88 8.44 11.76
C GLY A 127 -6.75 9.96 11.76
N ILE A 128 -6.78 10.52 10.56
CA ILE A 128 -6.72 11.94 10.26
C ILE A 128 -7.97 12.27 9.47
N THR A 129 -8.74 13.24 9.92
CA THR A 129 -9.94 13.69 9.22
C THR A 129 -9.59 14.46 7.94
N GLU A 130 -10.56 14.68 7.07
CA GLU A 130 -10.42 15.53 5.88
C GLU A 130 -9.94 16.97 6.21
N THR A 131 -10.17 17.44 7.44
CA THR A 131 -9.71 18.75 7.91
C THR A 131 -8.32 18.72 8.55
N GLY A 132 -7.64 17.57 8.52
CA GLY A 132 -6.28 17.39 9.04
C GLY A 132 -6.20 17.18 10.55
N HIS A 133 -7.32 16.92 11.24
CA HIS A 133 -7.32 16.69 12.69
C HIS A 133 -7.09 15.22 12.98
N LEU A 134 -6.26 14.92 13.99
CA LEU A 134 -6.15 13.56 14.51
C LEU A 134 -7.48 13.16 15.16
N GLY A 135 -7.92 11.93 14.92
CA GLY A 135 -9.13 11.37 15.51
C GLY A 135 -8.91 9.94 15.99
N PHE A 136 -9.64 9.56 17.04
CA PHE A 136 -9.77 8.16 17.48
C PHE A 136 -11.23 7.75 17.41
N ILE A 137 -11.51 6.72 16.61
CA ILE A 137 -12.86 6.19 16.36
C ILE A 137 -13.06 4.85 17.08
N VAL A 138 -14.27 4.65 17.61
CA VAL A 138 -14.79 3.32 17.99
C VAL A 138 -16.18 3.13 17.39
N ALA A 139 -16.47 1.93 16.89
CA ALA A 139 -17.70 1.65 16.16
C ALA A 139 -18.27 0.26 16.49
N ASP A 140 -19.60 0.17 16.58
CA ASP A 140 -20.34 -1.00 17.11
C ASP A 140 -21.10 -1.82 16.05
N GLY A 141 -20.84 -1.58 14.76
CA GLY A 141 -21.55 -2.18 13.63
C GLY A 141 -22.84 -1.45 13.24
N LYS A 142 -23.20 -0.36 13.93
CA LYS A 142 -24.39 0.46 13.64
C LYS A 142 -24.05 1.94 13.61
N GLU A 143 -23.32 2.40 14.61
CA GLU A 143 -22.92 3.79 14.81
C GLU A 143 -21.49 3.84 15.34
N PHE A 144 -20.92 5.05 15.31
CA PHE A 144 -19.57 5.30 15.80
C PHE A 144 -19.50 6.59 16.61
N ASP A 145 -18.46 6.68 17.45
CA ASP A 145 -18.05 7.92 18.10
C ASP A 145 -16.58 8.21 17.79
N VAL A 146 -16.24 9.50 17.72
CA VAL A 146 -14.88 9.97 17.47
C VAL A 146 -14.49 11.00 18.52
N VAL A 147 -13.29 10.86 19.08
CA VAL A 147 -12.61 11.94 19.80
C VAL A 147 -11.65 12.62 18.83
N LEU A 148 -11.76 13.94 18.69
CA LEU A 148 -10.90 14.74 17.81
C LEU A 148 -9.89 15.56 18.61
N ALA A 149 -8.70 15.75 18.04
CA ALA A 149 -7.74 16.73 18.53
C ALA A 149 -8.29 18.15 18.35
N GLU A 150 -7.84 19.07 19.20
CA GLU A 150 -8.26 20.48 19.18
C GLU A 150 -7.60 21.29 18.06
N ILE A 151 -6.47 20.79 17.53
CA ILE A 151 -5.67 21.46 16.51
C ILE A 151 -5.26 20.49 15.41
N PRO A 152 -5.17 20.95 14.14
CA PRO A 152 -4.83 20.09 13.03
C PRO A 152 -3.33 19.75 13.01
N LEU A 153 -3.03 18.56 12.50
CA LEU A 153 -1.68 18.15 12.14
C LEU A 153 -1.12 19.05 11.05
N GLN A 154 0.20 19.20 11.04
CA GLN A 154 0.92 19.96 10.03
C GLN A 154 1.68 19.00 9.11
N ARG A 155 1.65 19.31 7.82
CA ARG A 155 2.36 18.51 6.82
C ARG A 155 3.85 18.46 7.16
N HIS A 156 4.43 17.28 6.99
CA HIS A 156 5.87 17.04 7.10
C HIS A 156 6.48 17.40 8.46
N ILE A 157 5.69 17.32 9.53
CA ILE A 157 6.13 17.44 10.92
C ILE A 157 6.02 16.06 11.58
N TRP A 158 7.03 15.66 12.35
CA TRP A 158 6.92 14.44 13.15
C TRP A 158 6.06 14.68 14.39
N TYR A 159 5.10 13.79 14.60
CA TYR A 159 4.28 13.71 15.79
C TYR A 159 4.46 12.36 16.46
N PHE A 160 4.34 12.33 17.78
CA PHE A 160 3.91 11.15 18.50
C PHE A 160 2.39 11.27 18.72
N VAL A 161 1.66 10.26 18.28
CA VAL A 161 0.20 10.18 18.42
C VAL A 161 -0.17 8.94 19.21
N GLY A 162 -1.23 9.04 20.00
CA GLY A 162 -1.76 7.91 20.73
C GLY A 162 -3.22 8.08 21.12
N ALA A 163 -3.87 6.97 21.39
CA ALA A 163 -5.21 6.95 21.95
C ALA A 163 -5.31 5.86 23.01
N SER A 164 -6.12 6.09 24.04
CA SER A 164 -6.47 5.10 25.04
C SER A 164 -7.98 5.02 25.20
N TYR A 165 -8.51 3.81 25.34
CA TYR A 165 -9.93 3.55 25.56
C TYR A 165 -10.12 2.73 26.85
N ASP A 166 -10.94 3.23 27.77
CA ASP A 166 -11.37 2.52 28.96
C ASP A 166 -12.73 1.84 28.71
N ALA A 167 -12.73 0.52 28.54
CA ALA A 167 -13.94 -0.24 28.25
C ALA A 167 -14.95 -0.27 29.42
N SER A 168 -14.50 0.02 30.65
CA SER A 168 -15.35 0.05 31.84
C SER A 168 -16.14 1.34 31.94
N THR A 169 -15.57 2.46 31.51
CA THR A 169 -16.21 3.79 31.59
C THR A 169 -16.64 4.36 30.24
N GLY A 170 -16.18 3.76 29.12
CA GLY A 170 -16.32 4.31 27.78
C GLY A 170 -15.44 5.55 27.53
N ARG A 171 -14.48 5.85 28.40
CA ARG A 171 -13.66 7.06 28.27
C ARG A 171 -12.58 6.82 27.23
N ALA A 172 -12.50 7.69 26.23
CA ALA A 172 -11.41 7.75 25.28
C ALA A 172 -10.56 8.99 25.51
N THR A 173 -9.25 8.86 25.36
CA THR A 173 -8.28 9.95 25.45
C THR A 173 -7.41 9.93 24.20
N LEU A 174 -7.25 11.08 23.56
CA LEU A 174 -6.36 11.29 22.43
C LEU A 174 -5.11 12.07 22.90
N TYR A 175 -3.95 11.65 22.43
CA TYR A 175 -2.65 12.27 22.70
C TYR A 175 -2.00 12.63 21.36
N GLN A 176 -1.65 13.89 21.19
CA GLN A 176 -0.90 14.41 20.04
C GLN A 176 0.22 15.29 20.58
N ALA A 177 1.46 15.02 20.18
CA ALA A 177 2.60 15.86 20.52
C ALA A 177 3.59 15.99 19.36
N GLY A 178 4.09 17.19 19.11
CA GLY A 178 5.14 17.40 18.10
C GLY A 178 6.50 16.96 18.60
N VAL A 179 7.19 16.05 17.89
CA VAL A 179 8.54 15.56 18.26
C VAL A 179 9.63 16.13 17.35
N VAL A 180 9.48 17.42 17.04
CA VAL A 180 10.38 18.16 16.15
C VAL A 180 11.79 18.26 16.72
N ASN A 181 12.79 17.94 15.89
CA ASN A 181 14.19 18.25 16.17
C ASN A 181 14.76 19.17 15.06
N ARG A 182 16.09 19.33 14.98
CA ARG A 182 16.71 20.23 13.99
C ARG A 182 16.64 19.68 12.55
N TYR A 183 16.40 18.39 12.36
CA TYR A 183 16.66 17.67 11.11
C TYR A 183 15.48 16.81 10.62
N ASN A 184 14.58 16.39 11.49
CA ASN A 184 13.57 15.39 11.16
C ASN A 184 12.32 15.94 10.45
N SER A 185 12.04 17.24 10.58
CA SER A 185 10.77 17.86 10.20
C SER A 185 10.97 19.06 9.27
N LEU A 186 9.90 19.47 8.57
CA LEU A 186 9.90 20.61 7.64
C LEU A 186 10.29 21.93 8.32
N TRP A 187 9.78 22.13 9.54
CA TRP A 187 10.12 23.28 10.38
C TRP A 187 10.92 22.81 11.60
N GLY A 188 11.90 23.62 12.00
CA GLY A 188 12.64 23.41 13.25
C GLY A 188 11.99 24.12 14.44
N LYS A 189 12.55 23.91 15.64
CA LYS A 189 12.05 24.45 16.92
C LYS A 189 11.98 25.98 17.04
N VAL A 190 12.48 26.73 16.07
CA VAL A 190 12.42 28.20 16.07
C VAL A 190 11.06 28.73 15.59
N THR A 191 10.29 27.91 14.89
CA THR A 191 8.93 28.26 14.46
C THR A 191 8.00 28.10 15.66
N PRO A 192 7.31 29.16 16.12
CA PRO A 192 6.48 29.13 17.33
C PRO A 192 5.11 28.50 17.03
N MET A 193 5.12 27.22 16.64
CA MET A 193 3.92 26.43 16.43
C MET A 193 3.61 25.63 17.69
N ASP A 194 2.34 25.61 18.08
CA ASP A 194 1.83 24.63 19.04
C ASP A 194 1.38 23.38 18.25
N TYR A 195 1.84 22.22 18.69
CA TYR A 195 1.58 20.94 18.05
C TYR A 195 0.75 20.01 18.93
N ASP A 196 0.60 20.38 20.21
CA ASP A 196 0.17 19.45 21.22
C ASP A 196 -1.35 19.52 21.42
N SER A 197 -1.98 18.37 21.55
CA SER A 197 -3.39 18.26 21.94
C SER A 197 -3.58 17.05 22.84
N HIS A 198 -4.40 17.21 23.87
CA HIS A 198 -4.70 16.14 24.81
C HIS A 198 -6.16 16.21 25.23
N VAL A 199 -7.01 15.45 24.55
CA VAL A 199 -8.47 15.53 24.65
C VAL A 199 -9.00 14.25 25.25
N SER A 200 -10.05 14.34 26.07
CA SER A 200 -10.74 13.15 26.59
C SER A 200 -12.24 13.34 26.55
N GLU A 201 -12.94 12.34 26.04
CA GLU A 201 -14.41 12.30 26.00
C GLU A 201 -14.92 10.93 26.46
N THR A 202 -16.20 10.89 26.83
CA THR A 202 -16.89 9.61 27.09
C THR A 202 -17.67 9.24 25.84
N LEU A 203 -17.28 8.14 25.21
CA LEU A 203 -17.94 7.59 24.05
C LEU A 203 -19.17 6.79 24.48
N ARG A 204 -20.22 6.90 23.67
CA ARG A 204 -21.52 6.24 23.81
C ARG A 204 -21.43 4.79 23.36
N PHE A 205 -20.58 4.52 22.36
CA PHE A 205 -20.42 3.22 21.74
C PHE A 205 -19.16 2.49 22.23
N LYS A 206 -19.13 1.18 21.97
CA LYS A 206 -17.98 0.31 22.24
C LYS A 206 -17.55 -0.32 20.92
N PRO A 207 -16.25 -0.58 20.73
CA PRO A 207 -15.82 -1.30 19.55
C PRO A 207 -16.44 -2.69 19.55
N GLU A 208 -17.14 -3.04 18.47
CA GLU A 208 -17.45 -4.44 18.16
C GLU A 208 -16.39 -5.01 17.22
N HIS A 209 -16.36 -6.34 17.07
CA HIS A 209 -15.35 -7.03 16.26
C HIS A 209 -16.00 -8.03 15.32
N ALA A 210 -15.76 -7.90 14.02
CA ALA A 210 -16.07 -8.95 13.04
C ALA A 210 -14.84 -9.84 12.81
N PRO A 211 -14.97 -11.14 12.50
CA PRO A 211 -13.85 -12.09 12.45
C PRO A 211 -12.82 -11.81 11.35
N ASP A 212 -13.24 -11.25 10.20
CA ASP A 212 -12.41 -11.14 8.99
C ASP A 212 -11.86 -9.73 8.73
N ILE A 213 -11.70 -8.91 9.78
CA ILE A 213 -11.12 -7.56 9.67
C ILE A 213 -9.66 -7.63 10.10
N PRO A 214 -8.70 -7.31 9.21
CA PRO A 214 -7.30 -7.24 9.59
C PRO A 214 -7.01 -6.00 10.44
N PHE A 215 -5.98 -6.06 11.27
CA PHE A 215 -5.37 -4.84 11.77
C PHE A 215 -4.44 -4.29 10.68
N LEU A 216 -4.63 -3.01 10.33
CA LEU A 216 -3.89 -2.32 9.30
C LEU A 216 -3.06 -1.17 9.90
N VAL A 217 -1.94 -0.86 9.27
CA VAL A 217 -1.24 0.41 9.45
C VAL A 217 -1.20 1.08 8.08
N GLY A 218 -1.87 2.23 7.97
CA GLY A 218 -1.89 3.04 6.75
C GLY A 218 -3.08 2.84 5.82
N GLY A 219 -4.25 2.46 6.35
CA GLY A 219 -5.49 2.38 5.60
C GLY A 219 -6.59 1.69 6.40
N THR A 220 -7.83 1.81 5.95
CA THR A 220 -9.03 1.19 6.56
C THR A 220 -9.56 0.05 5.70
N TRP A 221 -10.23 -0.92 6.32
CA TRP A 221 -10.91 -1.99 5.59
C TRP A 221 -12.26 -1.50 5.05
N ASP A 222 -12.59 -1.84 3.81
CA ASP A 222 -13.80 -1.38 3.13
C ASP A 222 -14.34 -2.47 2.19
N TYR A 223 -15.59 -2.32 1.73
CA TYR A 223 -16.26 -3.24 0.85
C TYR A 223 -17.09 -2.52 -0.21
N HIS A 224 -17.01 -2.99 -1.45
CA HIS A 224 -17.92 -2.55 -2.51
C HIS A 224 -18.48 -3.75 -3.28
N ILE A 225 -19.78 -3.74 -3.57
CA ILE A 225 -20.52 -4.89 -4.13
C ILE A 225 -19.90 -5.51 -5.39
N ASN A 226 -19.25 -4.69 -6.22
CA ASN A 226 -18.61 -5.15 -7.46
C ASN A 226 -17.12 -5.47 -7.30
N ARG A 227 -16.44 -4.93 -6.28
CA ARG A 227 -15.00 -5.05 -6.05
C ARG A 227 -14.66 -6.14 -5.04
N GLY A 228 -15.57 -6.41 -4.10
CA GLY A 228 -15.27 -7.15 -2.89
C GLY A 228 -14.61 -6.25 -1.84
N GLN A 229 -13.82 -6.88 -0.98
CA GLN A 229 -13.07 -6.21 0.09
C GLN A 229 -11.85 -5.47 -0.47
N PHE A 230 -11.52 -4.31 0.11
CA PHE A 230 -10.36 -3.52 -0.26
C PHE A 230 -9.90 -2.61 0.89
N VAL A 231 -8.74 -1.98 0.71
CA VAL A 231 -8.23 -0.97 1.64
C VAL A 231 -8.46 0.43 1.08
N ASN A 232 -9.08 1.29 1.89
CA ASN A 232 -9.42 2.68 1.60
C ASN A 232 -8.73 3.64 2.60
N GLU A 233 -9.01 4.94 2.51
CA GLU A 233 -8.49 5.99 3.41
C GLU A 233 -6.99 5.83 3.70
N LEU A 234 -6.23 5.62 2.63
CA LEU A 234 -4.81 5.29 2.70
C LEU A 234 -4.02 6.45 3.30
N TYR A 235 -3.17 6.13 4.27
CA TYR A 235 -2.28 7.11 4.85
C TYR A 235 -1.09 7.40 3.93
N SER A 236 -0.84 8.68 3.70
CA SER A 236 0.37 9.14 3.01
C SER A 236 1.30 9.87 3.96
N GLY A 237 2.50 9.34 4.12
CA GLY A 237 3.47 9.83 5.09
C GLY A 237 4.33 8.72 5.69
N LYS A 238 5.08 9.03 6.74
CA LYS A 238 5.90 8.02 7.45
C LYS A 238 5.23 7.59 8.73
N VAL A 239 5.30 6.30 9.03
CA VAL A 239 4.99 5.71 10.34
C VAL A 239 6.26 5.10 10.95
N ASP A 240 6.42 5.21 12.25
CA ASP A 240 7.57 4.66 12.99
C ASP A 240 7.09 4.13 14.35
N ARG A 241 7.55 2.91 14.69
CA ARG A 241 7.27 2.17 15.94
C ARG A 241 5.81 2.20 16.43
N PRO A 242 4.83 1.78 15.61
CA PRO A 242 3.46 1.63 16.09
C PRO A 242 3.39 0.54 17.16
N GLY A 243 2.47 0.68 18.10
CA GLY A 243 2.26 -0.28 19.18
C GLY A 243 0.85 -0.27 19.75
N VAL A 244 0.49 -1.38 20.39
CA VAL A 244 -0.80 -1.61 21.05
C VAL A 244 -0.56 -2.25 22.41
N VAL A 245 -1.21 -1.74 23.45
CA VAL A 245 -1.14 -2.27 24.83
C VAL A 245 -2.54 -2.57 25.38
N SER A 246 -2.65 -3.58 26.23
CA SER A 246 -3.92 -4.12 26.77
C SER A 246 -4.49 -3.33 27.96
N ARG A 247 -4.18 -2.04 28.08
CA ARG A 247 -4.74 -1.16 29.11
C ARG A 247 -4.71 0.31 28.70
N VAL A 248 -5.37 1.14 29.50
CA VAL A 248 -5.26 2.60 29.42
C VAL A 248 -3.86 3.04 29.84
N LEU A 249 -3.19 3.81 28.98
CA LEU A 249 -1.97 4.53 29.30
C LEU A 249 -2.32 5.91 29.86
N SER A 250 -1.60 6.31 30.91
CA SER A 250 -1.63 7.68 31.43
C SER A 250 -0.90 8.66 30.51
N ARG A 251 -1.13 9.96 30.71
CA ARG A 251 -0.41 11.02 30.00
C ARG A 251 1.10 10.90 30.22
N GLU A 252 1.53 10.58 31.44
CA GLU A 252 2.94 10.42 31.78
C GLU A 252 3.59 9.23 31.05
N GLU A 253 2.83 8.15 30.84
CA GLU A 253 3.31 7.00 30.06
C GLU A 253 3.38 7.31 28.58
N PHE A 254 2.41 8.05 28.02
CA PHE A 254 2.54 8.58 26.67
C PHE A 254 3.74 9.53 26.54
N ASP A 255 3.96 10.43 27.50
CA ASP A 255 5.12 11.34 27.52
C ASP A 255 6.45 10.54 27.53
N GLN A 256 6.51 9.43 28.26
CA GLN A 256 7.68 8.55 28.28
C GLN A 256 7.92 7.87 26.93
N ILE A 257 6.88 7.31 26.31
CA ILE A 257 7.02 6.67 25.00
C ILE A 257 7.37 7.72 23.95
N CYS A 258 6.69 8.87 23.94
CA CYS A 258 6.95 10.03 23.07
C CYS A 258 8.45 10.44 23.08
N ALA A 259 9.10 10.41 24.25
CA ALA A 259 10.52 10.69 24.41
C ALA A 259 11.48 9.56 23.98
N GLY A 260 10.96 8.47 23.40
CA GLY A 260 11.72 7.29 22.96
C GLY A 260 11.79 6.15 23.99
N GLY A 261 10.97 6.21 25.04
CA GLY A 261 10.81 5.11 25.99
C GLY A 261 10.08 3.91 25.37
N LYS A 262 10.22 2.73 25.99
CA LYS A 262 9.46 1.54 25.59
C LYS A 262 8.08 1.54 26.25
N PRO A 263 7.06 0.95 25.60
CA PRO A 263 5.79 0.69 26.27
C PRO A 263 5.94 -0.26 27.46
N PRO A 264 4.98 -0.26 28.40
CA PRO A 264 4.99 -1.15 29.57
C PRO A 264 5.01 -2.63 29.16
N GLU A 265 6.12 -3.33 29.44
CA GLU A 265 6.44 -4.66 28.89
C GLU A 265 5.35 -5.72 29.11
N ASN A 266 4.74 -5.74 30.30
CA ASN A 266 3.72 -6.74 30.66
C ASN A 266 2.38 -6.52 29.96
N ASP A 267 2.16 -5.35 29.37
CA ASP A 267 0.88 -4.94 28.78
C ASP A 267 0.94 -4.90 27.25
N ILE A 268 2.08 -5.20 26.62
CA ILE A 268 2.24 -5.14 25.15
C ILE A 268 1.43 -6.26 24.50
N LEU A 269 0.50 -5.87 23.63
CA LEU A 269 -0.14 -6.78 22.69
C LEU A 269 0.67 -6.88 21.38
N ALA A 270 1.12 -5.73 20.87
CA ALA A 270 2.01 -5.65 19.72
C ALA A 270 2.92 -4.43 19.84
N TYR A 271 4.18 -4.57 19.42
CA TYR A 271 5.10 -3.45 19.25
C TYR A 271 5.99 -3.70 18.03
N TRP A 272 5.64 -3.06 16.92
CA TRP A 272 6.36 -3.18 15.66
C TRP A 272 7.59 -2.28 15.68
N ASP A 273 8.74 -2.82 16.08
CA ASP A 273 10.00 -2.12 15.91
C ASP A 273 10.33 -2.09 14.42
N THR A 274 10.08 -0.95 13.78
CA THR A 274 10.24 -0.75 12.34
C THR A 274 11.70 -0.85 11.87
N THR A 275 12.65 -0.87 12.81
CA THR A 275 14.10 -1.06 12.59
C THR A 275 14.57 -2.50 12.79
N ALA A 276 13.74 -3.35 13.41
CA ALA A 276 14.08 -4.75 13.63
C ALA A 276 14.19 -5.52 12.30
N GLY A 277 15.21 -6.40 12.23
CA GLY A 277 15.51 -7.19 11.04
C GLY A 277 16.40 -6.52 10.00
N TYR A 278 16.89 -5.30 10.26
CA TYR A 278 17.80 -4.61 9.33
C TYR A 278 19.13 -5.37 9.25
N THR A 279 19.64 -5.53 8.03
CA THR A 279 20.94 -6.15 7.76
C THR A 279 21.79 -5.23 6.89
N ASP A 280 23.09 -5.55 6.75
CA ASP A 280 23.98 -4.90 5.79
C ASP A 280 23.52 -5.09 4.33
N THR A 281 22.80 -6.17 4.04
CA THR A 281 22.20 -6.45 2.72
C THR A 281 20.82 -5.80 2.49
N GLY A 282 20.24 -5.16 3.50
CA GLY A 282 18.96 -4.45 3.41
C GLY A 282 17.89 -4.99 4.36
N ILE A 283 16.63 -4.76 3.99
CA ILE A 283 15.44 -5.11 4.76
C ILE A 283 14.33 -5.63 3.82
N GLY A 284 13.56 -6.61 4.28
CA GLY A 284 12.41 -7.17 3.54
C GLY A 284 11.08 -6.48 3.87
N ASP A 285 9.99 -7.07 3.39
CA ASP A 285 8.63 -6.50 3.53
C ASP A 285 8.00 -6.76 4.91
N THR A 286 8.57 -7.67 5.70
CA THR A 286 8.07 -8.02 7.04
C THR A 286 8.52 -7.01 8.08
N VAL A 287 7.56 -6.34 8.73
CA VAL A 287 7.77 -5.48 9.89
C VAL A 287 7.59 -6.34 11.14
N MET A 288 8.67 -6.50 11.90
CA MET A 288 8.70 -7.43 13.03
C MET A 288 8.01 -6.81 14.25
N ASP A 289 6.96 -7.48 14.73
CA ASP A 289 6.51 -7.34 16.11
C ASP A 289 7.59 -7.90 17.06
N THR A 290 8.08 -7.04 17.95
CA THR A 290 9.04 -7.38 19.01
C THR A 290 8.37 -7.56 20.37
N GLY A 291 7.04 -7.47 20.41
CA GLY A 291 6.20 -7.87 21.53
C GLY A 291 6.10 -9.39 21.71
N PRO A 292 5.32 -9.85 22.70
CA PRO A 292 5.31 -11.26 23.12
C PRO A 292 4.55 -12.20 22.17
N HIS A 293 3.84 -11.68 21.17
CA HIS A 293 2.90 -12.45 20.35
C HIS A 293 3.36 -12.69 18.92
N GLY A 294 4.41 -12.00 18.45
CA GLY A 294 4.94 -12.19 17.11
C GLY A 294 3.95 -11.84 16.00
N LEU A 295 3.10 -10.82 16.25
CA LEU A 295 2.09 -10.30 15.32
C LEU A 295 2.74 -9.50 14.19
N HIS A 296 3.63 -10.13 13.43
CA HIS A 296 4.36 -9.47 12.36
C HIS A 296 3.42 -8.89 11.30
N ALA A 297 3.76 -7.71 10.79
CA ALA A 297 3.04 -7.10 9.68
C ALA A 297 3.78 -7.31 8.36
N THR A 298 3.06 -7.37 7.25
CA THR A 298 3.62 -7.46 5.89
C THR A 298 3.26 -6.21 5.11
N GLY A 299 4.25 -5.61 4.44
CA GLY A 299 4.02 -4.47 3.55
C GLY A 299 3.37 -4.87 2.24
N ILE A 300 2.18 -4.34 1.97
CA ILE A 300 1.45 -4.49 0.71
C ILE A 300 1.78 -3.30 -0.20
N ASN A 301 1.98 -3.54 -1.50
CA ASN A 301 2.42 -2.53 -2.47
C ASN A 301 3.75 -1.83 -2.11
N LYS A 302 4.67 -2.55 -1.47
CA LYS A 302 6.05 -2.13 -1.12
C LYS A 302 6.14 -0.74 -0.43
N PRO A 303 5.69 -0.62 0.84
CA PRO A 303 6.07 0.50 1.69
C PRO A 303 7.58 0.76 1.67
N VAL A 304 8.01 2.01 1.57
CA VAL A 304 9.43 2.35 1.48
C VAL A 304 10.03 2.35 2.89
N ARG A 305 10.80 1.32 3.21
CA ARG A 305 11.44 1.13 4.52
C ARG A 305 12.84 1.75 4.57
N ALA A 306 13.42 1.79 5.78
CA ALA A 306 14.72 2.39 6.07
C ALA A 306 14.78 3.88 5.71
N GLN A 307 13.66 4.58 5.88
CA GLN A 307 13.59 6.04 5.81
C GLN A 307 13.97 6.64 7.16
N THR A 308 14.44 7.90 7.15
CA THR A 308 14.73 8.65 8.38
C THR A 308 13.52 8.61 9.33
N GLY A 309 13.73 8.13 10.55
CA GLY A 309 12.70 8.04 11.59
C GLY A 309 12.55 9.34 12.39
N TRP A 310 11.65 9.31 13.38
CA TRP A 310 11.38 10.46 14.25
C TRP A 310 12.62 10.95 15.01
N ASN A 311 13.55 10.05 15.32
CA ASN A 311 14.75 10.31 16.10
C ASN A 311 15.98 10.66 15.25
N TRP A 312 15.87 10.70 13.91
CA TRP A 312 17.01 11.03 13.04
C TRP A 312 17.53 12.44 13.33
N ASN A 313 18.84 12.57 13.51
CA ASN A 313 19.49 13.78 14.04
C ASN A 313 20.50 14.41 13.06
N GLY A 314 20.51 14.00 11.80
CA GLY A 314 21.38 14.59 10.78
C GLY A 314 22.85 14.17 10.84
N ARG A 315 23.23 13.19 11.69
CA ARG A 315 24.62 12.74 11.82
C ARG A 315 24.95 11.57 10.91
N ASN A 316 24.09 10.55 10.87
CA ASN A 316 24.33 9.33 10.13
C ASN A 316 23.43 9.35 8.90
N ASP A 317 24.01 9.35 7.70
CA ASP A 317 23.27 9.39 6.42
C ASP A 317 23.06 7.98 5.82
N CYS A 318 23.28 6.93 6.60
CA CYS A 318 23.13 5.55 6.16
C CYS A 318 22.49 4.69 7.24
N PHE A 319 21.33 4.09 6.92
CA PHE A 319 20.61 3.18 7.82
C PHE A 319 21.46 1.99 8.28
N ARG A 320 22.50 1.60 7.53
CA ARG A 320 23.41 0.51 7.94
C ARG A 320 24.33 0.90 9.09
N LEU A 321 24.56 2.20 9.30
CA LEU A 321 25.45 2.71 10.35
C LEU A 321 24.70 3.01 11.66
N ALA A 322 23.44 3.41 11.55
CA ALA A 322 22.58 3.75 12.69
C ALA A 322 21.13 3.32 12.41
N PRO A 323 20.84 2.01 12.28
CA PRO A 323 19.51 1.51 11.90
C PRO A 323 18.39 2.01 12.82
N GLU A 324 18.70 2.24 14.09
CA GLU A 324 17.79 2.79 15.09
C GLU A 324 17.26 4.20 14.75
N GLU A 325 17.95 4.97 13.91
CA GLU A 325 17.52 6.30 13.44
C GLU A 325 16.69 6.24 12.14
N TYR A 326 16.51 5.04 11.58
CA TYR A 326 15.86 4.80 10.28
C TYR A 326 14.61 3.93 10.41
N GLY A 327 13.79 4.21 11.42
CA GLY A 327 12.52 3.52 11.66
C GLY A 327 11.36 4.01 10.79
N GLY A 328 11.57 5.02 9.95
CA GLY A 328 10.52 5.51 9.07
C GLY A 328 10.15 4.46 8.02
N ILE A 329 8.87 4.15 7.95
CA ILE A 329 8.25 3.44 6.83
C ILE A 329 7.36 4.45 6.10
N GLU A 330 7.72 4.82 4.88
CA GLU A 330 6.94 5.73 4.06
C GLU A 330 5.88 4.97 3.28
N LEU A 331 4.65 5.46 3.42
CA LEU A 331 3.44 4.95 2.82
C LEU A 331 2.93 5.98 1.82
N HIS A 332 2.51 5.48 0.65
CA HIS A 332 1.97 6.28 -0.44
C HIS A 332 0.60 5.72 -0.82
N ASP A 333 -0.38 6.58 -1.02
CA ASP A 333 -1.75 6.23 -1.42
C ASP A 333 -1.87 5.82 -2.90
N ASP A 334 -0.84 6.08 -3.70
CA ASP A 334 -0.77 5.79 -5.14
C ASP A 334 0.16 4.61 -5.48
N ALA A 335 0.82 4.01 -4.50
CA ALA A 335 1.77 2.93 -4.73
C ALA A 335 1.13 1.66 -5.32
N ILE A 336 1.80 1.06 -6.28
CA ILE A 336 1.39 -0.21 -6.90
C ILE A 336 2.62 -1.01 -7.31
N ILE A 337 2.63 -2.31 -6.99
CA ILE A 337 3.65 -3.25 -7.50
C ILE A 337 3.05 -4.36 -8.34
N ASP A 338 1.78 -4.70 -8.08
CA ASP A 338 1.03 -5.75 -8.73
C ASP A 338 -0.45 -5.36 -8.69
N CYS A 339 -1.15 -5.53 -9.82
CA CYS A 339 -2.58 -5.28 -9.88
C CYS A 339 -3.41 -6.34 -9.13
N GLY A 340 -2.86 -7.53 -8.88
CA GLY A 340 -3.54 -8.62 -8.18
C GLY A 340 -4.71 -9.23 -8.96
N TRP A 341 -4.76 -9.01 -10.28
CA TRP A 341 -5.82 -9.51 -11.14
C TRP A 341 -5.74 -11.03 -11.33
N ASP A 342 -6.90 -11.68 -11.43
CA ASP A 342 -7.03 -13.07 -11.85
C ASP A 342 -6.42 -13.28 -13.24
N VAL A 343 -5.81 -14.44 -13.43
CA VAL A 343 -5.31 -14.89 -14.74
C VAL A 343 -6.49 -15.05 -15.70
N THR A 344 -6.43 -14.32 -16.81
CA THR A 344 -7.41 -14.41 -17.89
C THR A 344 -7.10 -15.59 -18.81
N ASN A 345 -5.84 -15.73 -19.23
CA ASN A 345 -5.39 -16.84 -20.07
C ASN A 345 -3.92 -17.18 -19.84
N ARG A 346 -3.50 -18.34 -20.36
CA ARG A 346 -2.14 -18.87 -20.22
C ARG A 346 -1.63 -19.38 -21.56
N LEU A 347 -0.34 -19.18 -21.83
CA LEU A 347 0.38 -19.75 -22.97
C LEU A 347 1.62 -20.48 -22.50
N THR A 348 1.76 -21.75 -22.87
CA THR A 348 3.08 -22.37 -22.91
C THR A 348 3.77 -21.92 -24.20
N ILE A 349 4.90 -21.23 -24.10
CA ILE A 349 5.55 -20.64 -25.27
C ILE A 349 5.91 -21.75 -26.29
N PRO A 350 5.44 -21.70 -27.56
CA PRO A 350 5.70 -22.76 -28.53
C PRO A 350 7.20 -23.03 -28.74
N GLN A 351 7.56 -24.31 -28.94
CA GLN A 351 8.98 -24.72 -29.02
C GLN A 351 9.72 -24.12 -30.22
N ASP A 352 8.99 -23.83 -31.29
CA ASP A 352 9.48 -23.28 -32.55
C ASP A 352 9.36 -21.76 -32.65
N LEU A 353 8.74 -21.10 -31.65
CA LEU A 353 8.63 -19.64 -31.62
C LEU A 353 10.04 -19.02 -31.58
N LYS A 354 10.29 -18.12 -32.54
CA LYS A 354 11.59 -17.46 -32.67
C LYS A 354 11.80 -16.47 -31.53
N SER A 355 13.06 -16.15 -31.26
CA SER A 355 13.37 -15.06 -30.34
C SER A 355 12.97 -13.72 -30.98
N GLY A 356 12.31 -12.85 -30.21
CA GLY A 356 11.78 -11.60 -30.72
C GLY A 356 10.88 -10.88 -29.71
N VAL A 357 10.27 -9.78 -30.18
CA VAL A 357 9.26 -9.01 -29.45
C VAL A 357 7.90 -9.50 -29.88
N TYR A 358 7.07 -9.88 -28.92
CA TYR A 358 5.72 -10.41 -29.15
C TYR A 358 4.72 -9.65 -28.31
N ALA A 359 3.46 -9.71 -28.71
CA ALA A 359 2.35 -9.28 -27.89
C ALA A 359 1.14 -10.18 -28.10
N ILE A 360 0.27 -10.26 -27.10
CA ILE A 360 -1.12 -10.59 -27.36
C ILE A 360 -1.84 -9.28 -27.68
N ARG A 361 -2.25 -9.11 -28.94
CA ARG A 361 -3.13 -8.02 -29.35
C ARG A 361 -4.57 -8.40 -29.01
N LEU A 362 -5.21 -7.60 -28.17
CA LEU A 362 -6.61 -7.75 -27.79
C LEU A 362 -7.44 -6.68 -28.49
N ARG A 363 -8.62 -7.06 -29.00
CA ARG A 363 -9.60 -6.10 -29.55
C ARG A 363 -11.00 -6.40 -29.04
N ALA A 364 -11.71 -5.36 -28.64
CA ALA A 364 -13.13 -5.41 -28.31
C ALA A 364 -13.85 -4.17 -28.86
N GLY A 365 -15.18 -4.25 -29.00
CA GLY A 365 -15.96 -3.17 -29.60
C GLY A 365 -15.57 -2.95 -31.07
N ASP A 366 -15.20 -1.71 -31.43
CA ASP A 366 -14.70 -1.39 -32.77
C ASP A 366 -13.20 -1.71 -32.97
N GLY A 367 -12.52 -2.14 -31.90
CA GLY A 367 -11.10 -2.51 -31.93
C GLY A 367 -10.16 -1.32 -32.12
N THR A 368 -10.55 -0.12 -31.68
CA THR A 368 -9.74 1.10 -31.77
C THR A 368 -9.64 1.82 -30.42
N GLY A 369 -8.63 2.68 -30.29
CA GLY A 369 -8.42 3.45 -29.05
C GLY A 369 -8.25 2.53 -27.85
N LEU A 370 -9.04 2.76 -26.79
CA LEU A 370 -9.01 1.94 -25.58
C LEU A 370 -9.64 0.55 -25.75
N GLY A 371 -10.31 0.29 -26.88
CA GLY A 371 -10.80 -1.04 -27.25
C GLY A 371 -9.72 -1.96 -27.83
N GLU A 372 -8.49 -1.49 -28.01
CA GLU A 372 -7.31 -2.26 -28.43
C GLU A 372 -6.20 -2.18 -27.39
N GLU A 373 -5.59 -3.32 -27.05
CA GLU A 373 -4.50 -3.41 -26.08
C GLU A 373 -3.44 -4.42 -26.53
N TYR A 374 -2.16 -4.15 -26.25
CA TYR A 374 -1.04 -5.03 -26.59
C TYR A 374 -0.31 -5.48 -25.33
N LEU A 375 -0.47 -6.75 -24.98
CA LEU A 375 0.23 -7.37 -23.86
C LEU A 375 1.63 -7.79 -24.30
N VAL A 376 2.59 -6.88 -24.25
CA VAL A 376 3.95 -7.09 -24.78
C VAL A 376 4.79 -7.99 -23.87
N PHE A 377 5.52 -8.93 -24.47
CA PHE A 377 6.53 -9.77 -23.80
C PHE A 377 7.67 -10.14 -24.77
N PHE A 378 8.80 -10.57 -24.23
CA PHE A 378 10.00 -10.90 -25.02
C PHE A 378 10.29 -12.40 -25.01
N VAL A 379 10.37 -13.01 -26.19
CA VAL A 379 10.77 -14.41 -26.32
C VAL A 379 12.28 -14.47 -26.54
N ARG A 380 12.99 -15.16 -25.66
CA ARG A 380 14.43 -15.41 -25.72
C ARG A 380 14.71 -16.81 -26.22
N ALA A 381 15.80 -16.97 -26.98
CA ALA A 381 16.23 -18.31 -27.38
C ALA A 381 16.77 -19.10 -26.16
N LYS A 382 16.46 -20.40 -26.08
CA LYS A 382 17.05 -21.30 -25.05
C LYS A 382 18.57 -21.35 -25.13
N THR A 383 19.08 -21.35 -26.35
CA THR A 383 20.50 -21.32 -26.70
C THR A 383 20.71 -20.25 -27.77
N PRO A 384 21.88 -19.60 -27.87
CA PRO A 384 22.16 -18.65 -28.94
C PRO A 384 21.90 -19.26 -30.33
N LYS A 385 21.06 -18.62 -31.13
CA LYS A 385 20.71 -19.04 -32.50
C LYS A 385 21.11 -18.01 -33.58
N ALA A 386 21.69 -16.88 -33.18
CA ALA A 386 22.05 -15.78 -34.07
C ALA A 386 23.40 -15.16 -33.64
N PRO A 387 24.15 -14.55 -34.56
CA PRO A 387 25.41 -13.86 -34.24
C PRO A 387 25.21 -12.50 -33.55
N ILE A 388 23.97 -12.01 -33.47
CA ILE A 388 23.60 -10.71 -32.90
C ILE A 388 22.69 -10.93 -31.71
N ALA A 389 22.94 -10.19 -30.63
CA ALA A 389 22.05 -10.09 -29.48
C ALA A 389 21.56 -8.64 -29.34
N LEU A 390 20.24 -8.46 -29.36
CA LEU A 390 19.60 -7.19 -29.04
C LEU A 390 19.23 -7.20 -27.55
N LEU A 391 19.76 -6.24 -26.78
CA LEU A 391 19.36 -6.04 -25.40
C LEU A 391 18.19 -5.06 -25.35
N ILE A 392 17.03 -5.55 -24.94
CA ILE A 392 15.86 -4.72 -24.71
C ILE A 392 16.06 -3.97 -23.38
N PRO A 393 15.91 -2.64 -23.33
CA PRO A 393 16.16 -1.84 -22.12
C PRO A 393 14.96 -1.89 -21.15
N THR A 394 14.60 -3.10 -20.70
CA THR A 394 13.43 -3.33 -19.85
C THR A 394 13.48 -2.60 -18.51
N ALA A 395 14.66 -2.37 -17.95
CA ALA A 395 14.83 -1.53 -16.75
C ALA A 395 14.45 -0.07 -17.01
N SER A 396 14.76 0.46 -18.20
CA SER A 396 14.29 1.79 -18.61
C SER A 396 12.79 1.80 -18.86
N TYR A 397 12.22 0.76 -19.44
CA TYR A 397 10.75 0.68 -19.60
C TYR A 397 10.02 0.74 -18.27
N LEU A 398 10.53 0.05 -17.25
CA LEU A 398 9.98 0.14 -15.89
C LEU A 398 10.16 1.53 -15.27
N ALA A 399 11.29 2.20 -15.52
CA ALA A 399 11.54 3.56 -15.01
C ALA A 399 10.61 4.63 -15.61
N TYR A 400 10.11 4.41 -16.83
CA TYR A 400 9.15 5.29 -17.53
C TYR A 400 7.75 4.68 -17.63
N ALA A 401 7.47 3.60 -16.90
CA ALA A 401 6.17 2.96 -16.94
C ALA A 401 5.09 3.92 -16.42
N ASN A 402 4.01 4.09 -17.18
CA ASN A 402 2.90 4.99 -16.87
C ASN A 402 3.33 6.44 -16.61
N ASP A 403 4.35 6.93 -17.33
CA ASP A 403 4.79 8.31 -17.21
C ASP A 403 3.65 9.32 -17.51
N HIS A 404 3.55 10.34 -16.67
CA HIS A 404 2.56 11.42 -16.74
C HIS A 404 3.22 12.80 -16.91
N LEU A 405 4.47 12.85 -17.39
CA LEU A 405 5.14 14.09 -17.81
C LEU A 405 4.44 14.67 -19.05
N THR A 406 3.32 15.36 -18.85
CA THR A 406 2.58 16.13 -19.87
C THR A 406 2.41 17.58 -19.47
#